data_AF-A0A9D4DLC6-F1
#
_entry.id   AF-A0A9D4DLC6-F1
#
_cell.length_a   1.000
_cell.length_b   1.000
_cell.length_c   1.000
_cell.angle_alpha   90.00
_cell.angle_beta   90.00
_cell.angle_gamma   90.00
#
_symmetry.space_group_name_H-M   'P 1'
#
loop_
_entity.id
_entity.type
_entity.pdbx_description
1 polymer ?
#
loop_
_entity_poly.entity_id
_entity_poly.type
_entity_poly.pdbx_seq_one_letter_code
_entity_poly.pdbx_strand_id
1 'polypeptide(L)'
;MEEPMSLQEKLYGQMEEPVSLQEKLHGQLEEPFRLHEKLYEQLEEPVSLQEKLYGQLEEPVSLQEKLYGQLEEPVSLQEKLYGQLEEPVSLQEKLYGQLEEPMSLHEKLYGQLEEPLRLQEKLYGQLEEPVSLQEKLYGQLEEPMSLQEKLYGQVEEPLRLQDKLYGQVEEPMSLQEKLYVQMEEPVRLQKKL
;
A
#
# COMPACT_ATOMS: atom_id res chain seq x y z
N MET A 1 38.48 12.45 2.24
CA MET A 1 37.62 13.19 3.18
C MET A 1 36.92 14.21 2.34
N GLU A 2 35.79 13.81 1.76
CA GLU A 2 34.92 14.76 1.08
C GLU A 2 34.14 15.50 2.17
N GLU A 3 34.11 16.82 2.08
CA GLU A 3 33.36 17.64 3.02
C GLU A 3 31.86 17.39 2.83
N PRO A 4 31.08 17.27 3.91
CA PRO A 4 29.63 17.13 3.79
C PRO A 4 29.05 18.39 3.12
N MET A 5 28.62 18.28 1.86
CA MET A 5 28.00 19.37 1.11
C MET A 5 26.58 19.62 1.64
N SER A 6 26.46 20.54 2.60
CA SER A 6 25.19 21.18 2.93
C SER A 6 24.93 22.28 1.89
N LEU A 7 23.96 22.07 1.00
CA LEU A 7 23.62 23.03 -0.06
C LEU A 7 22.28 23.71 0.22
N GLN A 8 22.26 25.04 0.08
CA GLN A 8 21.12 25.94 0.33
C GLN A 8 20.70 26.68 -0.97
N GLU A 9 20.69 26.01 -2.12
CA GLU A 9 20.24 26.62 -3.38
C GLU A 9 19.41 25.65 -4.22
N LYS A 10 18.55 26.22 -5.09
CA LYS A 10 17.86 25.47 -6.16
C LYS A 10 18.85 24.74 -7.05
N LEU A 11 18.78 23.42 -7.03
CA LEU A 11 19.64 22.55 -7.82
C LEU A 11 18.92 22.03 -9.05
N TYR A 12 19.66 21.99 -10.16
CA TYR A 12 19.30 21.29 -11.38
C TYR A 12 20.47 20.37 -11.73
N GLY A 13 20.27 19.05 -11.72
CA GLY A 13 21.34 18.10 -12.07
C GLY A 13 21.28 16.77 -11.33
N GLN A 14 22.38 16.03 -11.39
CA GLN A 14 22.59 14.74 -10.70
C GLN A 14 23.58 14.94 -9.55
N MET A 15 23.37 14.28 -8.42
CA MET A 15 24.29 14.34 -7.27
C MET A 15 24.31 13.02 -6.48
N GLU A 16 25.49 12.60 -6.09
CA GLU A 16 25.76 11.38 -5.30
C GLU A 16 26.04 11.77 -3.83
N GLU A 17 25.51 11.00 -2.87
CA GLU A 17 25.74 11.08 -1.42
C GLU A 17 25.57 12.47 -0.73
N PRO A 18 24.53 13.28 -1.00
CA PRO A 18 24.37 14.54 -0.29
C PRO A 18 23.94 14.35 1.16
N VAL A 19 24.67 14.98 2.08
CA VAL A 19 24.41 14.87 3.53
C VAL A 19 23.16 15.61 3.97
N SER A 20 22.88 16.78 3.39
CA SER A 20 21.64 17.51 3.66
C SER A 20 21.29 18.53 2.59
N LEU A 21 20.03 18.54 2.15
CA LEU A 21 19.47 19.55 1.26
C LEU A 21 18.25 20.21 1.90
N GLN A 22 18.16 21.54 1.76
CA GLN A 22 17.13 22.38 2.38
C GLN A 22 16.28 23.19 1.39
N GLU A 23 16.42 23.00 0.07
CA GLU A 23 15.63 23.74 -0.94
C GLU A 23 15.09 22.83 -2.05
N LYS A 24 14.20 23.40 -2.90
CA LYS A 24 13.67 22.79 -4.12
C LYS A 24 14.76 22.26 -5.06
N LEU A 25 14.69 20.98 -5.37
CA LEU A 25 15.53 20.31 -6.35
C LEU A 25 14.71 19.89 -7.58
N HIS A 26 15.35 19.94 -8.75
CA HIS A 26 14.89 19.34 -10.00
C HIS A 26 15.99 18.49 -10.64
N GLY A 27 16.00 17.18 -10.41
CA GLY A 27 17.13 16.32 -10.73
C GLY A 27 16.98 14.86 -10.30
N GLN A 28 18.13 14.18 -10.20
CA GLN A 28 18.25 12.81 -9.67
C GLN A 28 19.25 12.82 -8.52
N LEU A 29 18.97 12.12 -7.42
CA LEU A 29 19.91 11.93 -6.31
C LEU A 29 20.08 10.45 -5.98
N GLU A 30 21.30 10.09 -5.63
CA GLU A 30 21.69 8.76 -5.15
C GLU A 30 22.18 8.88 -3.70
N GLU A 31 21.69 8.02 -2.80
CA GLU A 31 22.05 7.93 -1.38
C GLU A 31 21.94 9.24 -0.54
N PRO A 32 20.89 10.08 -0.67
CA PRO A 32 20.80 11.29 0.15
C PRO A 32 20.47 10.95 1.62
N PHE A 33 21.23 11.52 2.56
CA PHE A 33 21.03 11.20 3.98
C PHE A 33 19.78 11.89 4.57
N ARG A 34 19.57 13.18 4.26
CA ARG A 34 18.41 13.96 4.75
C ARG A 34 17.96 15.03 3.75
N LEU A 35 16.70 14.98 3.34
CA LEU A 35 16.09 16.03 2.49
C LEU A 35 14.97 16.76 3.24
N HIS A 36 14.98 18.10 3.18
CA HIS A 36 14.10 19.00 3.94
C HIS A 36 13.34 20.01 3.06
N GLU A 37 12.96 19.70 1.81
CA GLU A 37 12.03 20.55 1.04
C GLU A 37 11.27 19.79 -0.07
N LYS A 38 10.45 20.50 -0.86
CA LYS A 38 9.71 19.96 -2.02
C LYS A 38 10.64 19.45 -3.12
N LEU A 39 10.49 18.19 -3.50
CA LEU A 39 11.26 17.54 -4.57
C LEU A 39 10.35 17.19 -5.76
N TYR A 40 10.87 17.34 -6.98
CA TYR A 40 10.23 16.94 -8.25
C TYR A 40 11.12 15.98 -9.05
N GLU A 41 11.34 14.75 -8.57
CA GLU A 41 12.58 13.99 -8.85
C GLU A 41 12.47 12.47 -8.88
N GLN A 42 13.58 11.82 -9.26
CA GLN A 42 13.88 10.43 -8.96
C GLN A 42 14.94 10.40 -7.84
N LEU A 43 14.72 9.58 -6.80
CA LEU A 43 15.66 9.37 -5.70
C LEU A 43 15.92 7.88 -5.50
N GLU A 44 17.17 7.52 -5.28
CA GLU A 44 17.63 6.16 -4.98
C GLU A 44 18.23 6.13 -3.56
N GLU A 45 17.79 5.17 -2.75
CA GLU A 45 18.29 4.89 -1.40
C GLU A 45 18.30 6.07 -0.37
N PRO A 46 17.27 6.95 -0.28
CA PRO A 46 17.29 8.00 0.73
C PRO A 46 17.04 7.44 2.14
N VAL A 47 17.88 7.89 3.10
CA VAL A 47 17.75 7.46 4.49
C VAL A 47 16.54 8.11 5.18
N SER A 48 16.27 9.39 4.91
CA SER A 48 15.14 10.09 5.53
C SER A 48 14.61 11.25 4.69
N LEU A 49 13.31 11.17 4.39
CA LEU A 49 12.54 12.21 3.71
C LEU A 49 11.45 12.75 4.63
N GLN A 50 11.51 14.05 4.92
CA GLN A 50 10.54 14.71 5.83
C GLN A 50 9.52 15.60 5.11
N GLU A 51 9.42 15.52 3.78
CA GLU A 51 8.72 16.53 2.97
C GLU A 51 7.89 15.95 1.81
N LYS A 52 7.32 16.84 0.98
CA LYS A 52 6.54 16.48 -0.20
C LYS A 52 7.43 16.11 -1.39
N LEU A 53 7.30 14.89 -1.89
CA LEU A 53 7.93 14.43 -3.13
C LEU A 53 6.89 14.30 -4.25
N TYR A 54 7.28 14.73 -5.44
CA TYR A 54 6.54 14.56 -6.70
C TYR A 54 7.43 13.81 -7.69
N GLY A 55 7.29 12.49 -7.80
CA GLY A 55 8.19 11.69 -8.65
C GLY A 55 8.36 10.25 -8.18
N GLN A 56 9.53 9.68 -8.44
CA GLN A 56 9.84 8.27 -8.18
C GLN A 56 10.86 8.15 -7.06
N LEU A 57 10.75 7.07 -6.29
CA LEU A 57 11.55 6.85 -5.11
C LEU A 57 11.82 5.35 -4.96
N GLU A 58 13.08 4.97 -4.92
CA GLU A 58 13.54 3.58 -4.81
C GLU A 58 14.23 3.38 -3.45
N GLU A 59 13.87 2.31 -2.75
CA GLU A 59 14.47 1.83 -1.49
C GLU A 59 14.59 2.87 -0.33
N PRO A 60 13.59 3.74 -0.04
CA PRO A 60 13.72 4.64 1.09
C PRO A 60 13.60 3.91 2.43
N VAL A 61 14.46 4.29 3.37
CA VAL A 61 14.36 3.79 4.75
C VAL A 61 13.15 4.40 5.47
N SER A 62 12.86 5.68 5.28
CA SER A 62 11.77 6.37 5.98
C SER A 62 11.24 7.60 5.24
N LEU A 63 9.92 7.64 5.05
CA LEU A 63 9.19 8.81 4.52
C LEU A 63 8.09 9.28 5.47
N GLN A 64 8.13 10.58 5.83
CA GLN A 64 7.29 11.17 6.88
C GLN A 64 6.24 12.18 6.40
N GLU A 65 6.12 12.49 5.09
CA GLU A 65 5.15 13.50 4.63
C GLU A 65 4.26 13.05 3.46
N LYS A 66 4.52 13.44 2.21
CA LYS A 66 3.57 13.14 1.12
C LYS A 66 4.33 12.78 -0.11
N LEU A 67 3.97 11.66 -0.68
CA LEU A 67 4.46 11.25 -1.98
C LEU A 67 3.32 11.33 -2.99
N TYR A 68 3.60 12.00 -4.11
CA TYR A 68 2.78 12.01 -5.32
C TYR A 68 3.59 11.35 -6.43
N GLY A 69 3.41 10.05 -6.63
CA GLY A 69 4.17 9.30 -7.63
C GLY A 69 4.36 7.83 -7.26
N GLN A 70 5.52 7.27 -7.61
CA GLN A 70 5.81 5.84 -7.46
C GLN A 70 6.84 5.63 -6.35
N LEU A 71 6.70 4.52 -5.64
CA LEU A 71 7.56 4.12 -4.55
C LEU A 71 7.83 2.62 -4.60
N GLU A 72 9.09 2.25 -4.64
CA GLU A 72 9.54 0.85 -4.66
C GLU A 72 10.28 0.53 -3.37
N GLU A 73 9.96 -0.62 -2.76
CA GLU A 73 10.64 -1.21 -1.60
C GLU A 73 10.83 -0.31 -0.34
N PRO A 74 9.87 0.51 0.11
CA PRO A 74 10.06 1.29 1.32
C PRO A 74 10.04 0.41 2.58
N VAL A 75 10.97 0.71 3.49
CA VAL A 75 10.95 0.08 4.81
C VAL A 75 9.80 0.62 5.68
N SER A 76 9.54 1.93 5.63
CA SER A 76 8.50 2.56 6.45
C SER A 76 7.92 3.83 5.82
N LEU A 77 6.59 3.88 5.71
CA LEU A 77 5.83 5.05 5.27
C LEU A 77 4.83 5.50 6.36
N GLN A 78 4.90 6.78 6.77
CA GLN A 78 4.15 7.32 7.91
C GLN A 78 3.10 8.40 7.58
N GLU A 79 2.82 8.72 6.31
CA GLU A 79 1.80 9.74 6.01
C GLU A 79 0.91 9.44 4.78
N LYS A 80 1.17 9.97 3.59
CA LYS A 80 0.21 9.82 2.48
C LYS A 80 0.90 9.55 1.17
N LEU A 81 0.44 8.49 0.52
CA LEU A 81 0.77 8.22 -0.85
C LEU A 81 -0.43 8.53 -1.75
N TYR A 82 -0.15 9.26 -2.82
CA TYR A 82 -1.03 9.39 -3.98
C TYR A 82 -0.27 8.82 -5.20
N GLY A 83 -0.52 7.56 -5.53
CA GLY A 83 0.18 6.88 -6.62
C GLY A 83 0.35 5.38 -6.38
N GLN A 84 1.48 4.83 -6.82
CA GLN A 84 1.78 3.39 -6.80
C GLN A 84 2.83 3.09 -5.74
N LEU A 85 2.69 1.94 -5.07
CA LEU A 85 3.61 1.44 -4.08
C LEU A 85 3.83 -0.05 -4.27
N GLU A 86 5.08 -0.45 -4.41
CA GLU A 86 5.50 -1.83 -4.62
C GLU A 86 6.32 -2.29 -3.41
N GLU A 87 6.03 -3.50 -2.93
CA GLU A 87 6.78 -4.23 -1.88
C GLU A 87 7.04 -3.48 -0.54
N PRO A 88 6.11 -2.71 0.06
CA PRO A 88 6.38 -2.07 1.33
C PRO A 88 6.46 -3.10 2.47
N VAL A 89 7.47 -2.93 3.33
CA VAL A 89 7.56 -3.69 4.58
C VAL A 89 6.44 -3.27 5.54
N SER A 90 6.20 -1.96 5.68
CA SER A 90 5.22 -1.42 6.62
C SER A 90 4.64 -0.08 6.14
N LEU A 91 3.32 -0.04 5.98
CA LEU A 91 2.57 1.18 5.75
C LEU A 91 1.66 1.49 6.96
N GLN A 92 1.85 2.69 7.55
CA GLN A 92 1.13 3.15 8.74
C GLN A 92 0.18 4.33 8.49
N GLU A 93 -0.19 4.64 7.24
CA GLU A 93 -1.21 5.64 6.94
C GLU A 93 -1.94 5.37 5.60
N LYS A 94 -2.41 6.41 4.90
CA LYS A 94 -3.40 6.33 3.82
C LYS A 94 -2.72 6.25 2.46
N LEU A 95 -3.19 5.29 1.67
CA LEU A 95 -2.85 5.17 0.26
C LEU A 95 -4.06 5.49 -0.61
N TYR A 96 -3.84 6.33 -1.62
CA TYR A 96 -4.76 6.61 -2.70
C TYR A 96 -4.12 6.18 -4.02
N GLY A 97 -4.44 4.98 -4.49
CA GLY A 97 -3.83 4.40 -5.69
C GLY A 97 -3.65 2.89 -5.61
N GLN A 98 -2.53 2.39 -6.11
CA GLN A 98 -2.24 0.95 -6.23
C GLN A 98 -1.17 0.54 -5.20
N LEU A 99 -1.31 -0.67 -4.67
CA LEU A 99 -0.38 -1.27 -3.73
C LEU A 99 -0.17 -2.74 -4.11
N GLU A 100 1.08 -3.12 -4.34
CA GLU A 100 1.48 -4.48 -4.72
C GLU A 100 2.35 -5.08 -3.61
N GLU A 101 2.09 -6.35 -3.27
CA GLU A 101 2.87 -7.20 -2.36
C GLU A 101 3.23 -6.61 -0.96
N PRO A 102 2.32 -5.91 -0.23
CA PRO A 102 2.67 -5.42 1.10
C PRO A 102 2.82 -6.58 2.11
N MET A 103 3.91 -6.55 2.88
CA MET A 103 4.04 -7.44 4.03
C MET A 103 3.01 -7.14 5.12
N SER A 104 2.76 -5.86 5.39
CA SER A 104 1.69 -5.46 6.30
C SER A 104 1.13 -4.08 6.00
N LEU A 105 -0.20 -3.99 5.99
CA LEU A 105 -0.94 -2.74 5.91
C LEU A 105 -1.76 -2.53 7.19
N HIS A 106 -1.50 -1.41 7.88
CA HIS A 106 -2.15 -1.07 9.15
C HIS A 106 -3.13 0.11 9.07
N GLU A 107 -3.52 0.57 7.88
CA GLU A 107 -4.39 1.76 7.70
C GLU A 107 -5.28 1.65 6.42
N LYS A 108 -5.86 2.77 5.97
CA LYS A 108 -6.85 2.81 4.88
C LYS A 108 -6.22 2.85 3.50
N LEU A 109 -6.71 1.99 2.61
CA LEU A 109 -6.44 2.06 1.17
C LEU A 109 -7.70 2.43 0.39
N TYR A 110 -7.53 3.36 -0.55
CA TYR A 110 -8.52 3.75 -1.54
C TYR A 110 -7.95 3.46 -2.93
N GLY A 111 -8.32 2.31 -3.50
CA GLY A 111 -7.79 1.85 -4.79
C GLY A 111 -7.62 0.34 -4.87
N GLN A 112 -6.53 -0.11 -5.48
CA GLN A 112 -6.26 -1.53 -5.74
C GLN A 112 -5.17 -2.05 -4.81
N LEU A 113 -5.32 -3.29 -4.37
CA LEU A 113 -4.36 -4.00 -3.53
C LEU A 113 -4.18 -5.42 -4.06
N GLU A 114 -2.96 -5.78 -4.42
CA GLU A 114 -2.58 -7.08 -4.97
C GLU A 114 -1.67 -7.82 -3.97
N GLU A 115 -1.92 -9.12 -3.79
CA GLU A 115 -1.10 -10.07 -3.02
C GLU A 115 -0.70 -9.67 -1.57
N PRO A 116 -1.56 -9.05 -0.73
CA PRO A 116 -1.17 -8.73 0.64
C PRO A 116 -0.99 -9.99 1.50
N LEU A 117 0.12 -10.05 2.22
CA LEU A 117 0.32 -11.06 3.26
C LEU A 117 -0.65 -10.83 4.43
N ARG A 118 -0.80 -9.56 4.86
CA ARG A 118 -1.66 -9.18 5.98
C ARG A 118 -2.28 -7.80 5.79
N LEU A 119 -3.61 -7.76 5.84
CA LEU A 119 -4.38 -6.52 5.90
C LEU A 119 -5.13 -6.42 7.23
N GLN A 120 -4.85 -5.36 8.00
CA GLN A 120 -5.44 -5.09 9.32
C GLN A 120 -6.34 -3.85 9.36
N GLU A 121 -6.76 -3.28 8.23
CA GLU A 121 -7.65 -2.11 8.20
C GLU A 121 -8.61 -2.10 7.00
N LYS A 122 -9.21 -0.94 6.70
CA LYS A 122 -10.26 -0.78 5.70
C LYS A 122 -9.71 -0.61 4.29
N LEU A 123 -10.27 -1.38 3.37
CA LEU A 123 -10.08 -1.20 1.94
C LEU A 123 -11.36 -0.70 1.27
N TYR A 124 -11.22 0.34 0.45
CA TYR A 124 -12.26 0.84 -0.45
C TYR A 124 -11.76 0.68 -1.89
N GLY A 125 -12.13 -0.43 -2.54
CA GLY A 125 -11.70 -0.74 -3.91
C GLY A 125 -11.57 -2.24 -4.17
N GLN A 126 -10.53 -2.64 -4.89
CA GLN A 126 -10.31 -4.02 -5.34
C GLN A 126 -9.19 -4.67 -4.53
N LEU A 127 -9.36 -5.96 -4.24
CA LEU A 127 -8.40 -6.79 -3.52
C LEU A 127 -8.22 -8.12 -4.26
N GLU A 128 -7.00 -8.42 -4.66
CA GLU A 128 -6.64 -9.64 -5.38
C GLU A 128 -5.70 -10.49 -4.51
N GLU A 129 -5.97 -11.81 -4.46
CA GLU A 129 -5.13 -12.84 -3.84
C GLU A 129 -4.68 -12.61 -2.36
N PRO A 130 -5.52 -12.10 -1.43
CA PRO A 130 -5.07 -11.92 -0.06
C PRO A 130 -4.86 -13.25 0.67
N VAL A 131 -3.71 -13.37 1.34
CA VAL A 131 -3.43 -14.50 2.24
C VAL A 131 -4.36 -14.45 3.47
N SER A 132 -4.52 -13.26 4.06
CA SER A 132 -5.33 -13.06 5.26
C SER A 132 -5.90 -11.65 5.31
N LEU A 133 -7.23 -11.55 5.30
CA LEU A 133 -7.95 -10.31 5.55
C LEU A 133 -8.65 -10.35 6.91
N GLN A 134 -8.28 -9.42 7.79
CA GLN A 134 -8.82 -9.29 9.16
C GLN A 134 -9.74 -8.08 9.36
N GLU A 135 -10.17 -7.38 8.31
CA GLU A 135 -10.97 -6.15 8.44
C GLU A 135 -11.99 -5.96 7.29
N LYS A 136 -12.56 -4.75 7.19
CA LYS A 136 -13.67 -4.42 6.28
C LYS A 136 -13.20 -4.12 4.86
N LEU A 137 -13.81 -4.80 3.91
CA LEU A 137 -13.72 -4.46 2.49
C LEU A 137 -15.05 -3.86 1.99
N TYR A 138 -14.93 -2.74 1.28
CA TYR A 138 -15.99 -2.14 0.49
C TYR A 138 -15.58 -2.16 -0.99
N GLY A 139 -15.98 -3.21 -1.72
CA GLY A 139 -15.63 -3.38 -3.13
C GLY A 139 -15.54 -4.84 -3.56
N GLN A 140 -14.55 -5.17 -4.39
CA GLN A 140 -14.40 -6.49 -5.01
C GLN A 140 -13.24 -7.24 -4.37
N LEU A 141 -13.40 -8.56 -4.23
CA LEU A 141 -12.44 -9.48 -3.65
C LEU A 141 -12.28 -10.69 -4.55
N GLU A 142 -11.08 -10.95 -5.04
CA GLU A 142 -10.77 -12.07 -5.92
C GLU A 142 -9.80 -13.03 -5.21
N GLU A 143 -10.07 -14.33 -5.31
CA GLU A 143 -9.21 -15.43 -4.83
C GLU A 143 -8.71 -15.37 -3.36
N PRO A 144 -9.52 -14.99 -2.36
CA PRO A 144 -9.04 -14.93 -0.98
C PRO A 144 -8.76 -16.32 -0.40
N MET A 145 -7.58 -16.50 0.19
CA MET A 145 -7.27 -17.72 0.95
C MET A 145 -8.11 -17.83 2.22
N SER A 146 -8.32 -16.72 2.93
CA SER A 146 -9.12 -16.67 4.15
C SER A 146 -9.67 -15.27 4.41
N LEU A 147 -11.01 -15.18 4.51
CA LEU A 147 -11.70 -13.98 4.96
C LEU A 147 -12.29 -14.17 6.36
N GLN A 148 -11.91 -13.30 7.30
CA GLN A 148 -12.36 -13.38 8.69
C GLN A 148 -13.28 -12.22 9.12
N GLU A 149 -13.83 -11.42 8.20
CA GLU A 149 -14.58 -10.21 8.56
C GLU A 149 -15.66 -9.78 7.54
N LYS A 150 -16.23 -8.58 7.75
CA LYS A 150 -17.35 -8.03 6.97
C LYS A 150 -16.92 -7.56 5.59
N LEU A 151 -17.60 -8.04 4.57
CA LEU A 151 -17.47 -7.54 3.21
C LEU A 151 -18.79 -6.94 2.72
N TYR A 152 -18.66 -5.81 2.02
CA TYR A 152 -19.75 -5.12 1.33
C TYR A 152 -19.40 -5.01 -0.15
N GLY A 153 -19.90 -5.93 -0.97
CA GLY A 153 -19.55 -6.02 -2.39
C GLY A 153 -19.51 -7.44 -2.94
N GLN A 154 -18.59 -7.71 -3.87
CA GLN A 154 -18.51 -8.98 -4.62
C GLN A 154 -17.29 -9.79 -4.16
N VAL A 155 -17.44 -11.12 -4.17
CA VAL A 155 -16.36 -12.07 -3.89
C VAL A 155 -16.34 -13.14 -4.97
N GLU A 156 -15.19 -13.37 -5.58
CA GLU A 156 -14.95 -14.40 -6.57
C GLU A 156 -13.94 -15.43 -6.02
N GLU A 157 -14.22 -16.72 -6.26
CA GLU A 157 -13.36 -17.86 -5.93
C GLU A 157 -12.78 -17.96 -4.49
N PRO A 158 -13.56 -17.70 -3.41
CA PRO A 158 -13.00 -17.76 -2.06
C PRO A 158 -12.72 -19.19 -1.59
N LEU A 159 -11.51 -19.44 -1.06
CA LEU A 159 -11.19 -20.73 -0.42
C LEU A 159 -12.00 -20.91 0.87
N ARG A 160 -12.04 -19.87 1.72
CA ARG A 160 -12.72 -19.89 3.03
C ARG A 160 -13.31 -18.53 3.38
N LEU A 161 -14.63 -18.49 3.62
CA LEU A 161 -15.31 -17.34 4.22
C LEU A 161 -15.87 -17.69 5.60
N GLN A 162 -15.55 -16.86 6.61
CA GLN A 162 -15.92 -17.12 8.02
C GLN A 162 -16.88 -16.09 8.65
N ASP A 163 -17.28 -15.02 7.95
CA ASP A 163 -18.12 -13.96 8.54
C ASP A 163 -19.16 -13.36 7.57
N LYS A 164 -19.80 -12.26 7.97
CA LYS A 164 -20.93 -11.60 7.30
C LYS A 164 -20.54 -10.96 5.99
N LEU A 165 -21.08 -11.51 4.92
CA LEU A 165 -21.06 -10.87 3.61
C LEU A 165 -22.40 -10.20 3.30
N TYR A 166 -22.32 -8.98 2.77
CA TYR A 166 -23.43 -8.19 2.23
C TYR A 166 -23.17 -7.92 0.74
N GLY A 167 -23.59 -8.84 -0.13
CA GLY A 167 -23.42 -8.69 -1.57
C GLY A 167 -23.54 -10.01 -2.35
N GLN A 168 -22.57 -10.30 -3.22
CA GLN A 168 -22.56 -11.46 -4.12
C GLN A 168 -21.34 -12.35 -3.87
N VAL A 169 -21.50 -13.66 -4.08
CA VAL A 169 -20.41 -14.64 -4.09
C VAL A 169 -20.51 -15.49 -5.35
N GLU A 170 -19.37 -15.64 -6.02
CA GLU A 170 -19.18 -16.54 -7.15
C GLU A 170 -18.15 -17.62 -6.76
N GLU A 171 -18.42 -18.86 -7.16
CA GLU A 171 -17.52 -20.02 -7.03
C GLU A 171 -16.85 -20.29 -5.65
N PRO A 172 -17.55 -20.28 -4.51
CA PRO A 172 -16.91 -20.49 -3.21
C PRO A 172 -16.51 -21.95 -2.96
N MET A 173 -15.28 -22.22 -2.50
CA MET A 173 -14.91 -23.59 -2.10
C MET A 173 -15.55 -23.99 -0.75
N SER A 174 -15.59 -23.09 0.23
CA SER A 174 -16.20 -23.35 1.54
C SER A 174 -16.73 -22.10 2.26
N LEU A 175 -17.91 -22.25 2.91
CA LEU A 175 -18.63 -21.16 3.57
C LEU A 175 -19.00 -21.54 5.02
N GLN A 176 -18.73 -20.66 5.98
CA GLN A 176 -19.22 -20.74 7.36
C GLN A 176 -20.04 -19.48 7.75
N GLU A 177 -21.27 -19.70 8.22
CA GLU A 177 -22.16 -18.72 8.89
C GLU A 177 -22.77 -17.54 8.07
N LYS A 178 -23.44 -16.61 8.76
CA LYS A 178 -24.59 -15.76 8.35
C LYS A 178 -24.35 -14.90 7.10
N LEU A 179 -24.76 -15.47 5.99
CA LEU A 179 -24.79 -14.88 4.65
C LEU A 179 -26.09 -14.09 4.39
N TYR A 180 -25.96 -12.82 4.02
CA TYR A 180 -27.04 -12.01 3.42
C TYR A 180 -26.73 -11.76 1.94
N VAL A 181 -26.60 -12.84 1.17
CA VAL A 181 -26.07 -12.80 -0.20
C VAL A 181 -27.01 -13.39 -1.23
N GLN A 182 -26.86 -12.91 -2.46
CA GLN A 182 -27.28 -13.63 -3.66
C GLN A 182 -26.10 -14.53 -4.08
N MET A 183 -26.37 -15.82 -4.29
CA MET A 183 -25.39 -16.79 -4.80
C MET A 183 -25.82 -17.23 -6.18
N GLU A 184 -24.89 -17.27 -7.13
CA GLU A 184 -25.19 -17.74 -8.49
C GLU A 184 -25.14 -19.27 -8.60
N GLU A 185 -24.31 -19.96 -7.77
CA GLU A 185 -24.20 -21.43 -7.77
C GLU A 185 -24.23 -22.06 -6.34
N PRO A 186 -24.87 -23.23 -6.14
CA PRO A 186 -25.01 -23.83 -4.81
C PRO A 186 -23.80 -24.71 -4.41
N VAL A 187 -23.14 -24.34 -3.30
CA VAL A 187 -22.08 -25.14 -2.65
C VAL A 187 -22.57 -25.72 -1.31
N ARG A 188 -21.89 -26.77 -0.80
CA ARG A 188 -22.20 -27.43 0.48
C ARG A 188 -22.27 -26.43 1.65
N LEU A 189 -23.48 -26.05 2.02
CA LEU A 189 -23.76 -25.27 3.22
C LEU A 189 -23.58 -26.12 4.48
N GLN A 190 -22.56 -25.84 5.28
CA GLN A 190 -22.51 -26.32 6.67
C GLN A 190 -23.18 -25.29 7.59
N LYS A 191 -24.50 -25.41 7.76
CA LYS A 191 -25.19 -24.68 8.85
C LYS A 191 -24.82 -25.33 10.18
N LYS A 192 -24.09 -24.62 11.04
CA LYS A 192 -24.07 -24.92 12.47
C LYS A 192 -25.31 -24.28 13.10
N LEU A 193 -26.11 -25.10 13.77
CA LEU A 193 -27.20 -24.69 14.66
C LEU A 193 -26.63 -24.11 15.96
#